data_AF-A0AAW2K4K6-F1
#
_entry.id   AF-A0AAW2K4K6-F1
#
_cell.length_a   1.000
_cell.length_b   1.000
_cell.length_c   1.000
_cell.angle_alpha   90.00
_cell.angle_beta   90.00
_cell.angle_gamma   90.00
#
_symmetry.space_group_name_H-M   'P 1'
#
loop_
_entity.id
_entity.type
_entity.pdbx_description
1 polymer ?
#
loop_
_entity_poly.entity_id
_entity_poly.type
_entity_poly.pdbx_seq_one_letter_code
_entity_poly.pdbx_strand_id
1 'polypeptide(L)'
;MVRKRLLLLLKPFDAYPSHELAAVSSSNNRKALQVLRFLYDRMLVHRNAINFCRNILMKKAVNSRVVFRSDLSQPIHDVDLVITIGGDGTLLQASHLMNDSIPVLGVNSDPTRPDEVEKFSEEFDATRSTGYLCAATADNFEQVRVRLKPYFCLLV
;
A
#
# COMPACT_ATOMS: atom_id res chain seq x y z
N MET A 1 6.52 21.40 22.07
CA MET A 1 6.91 20.40 21.05
C MET A 1 6.06 20.59 19.82
N VAL A 2 6.67 20.73 18.64
CA VAL A 2 5.94 20.73 17.37
C VAL A 2 5.42 19.31 17.14
N ARG A 3 4.09 19.14 17.05
CA ARG A 3 3.49 17.83 16.70
C ARG A 3 3.79 17.56 15.24
N LYS A 4 4.41 16.42 14.95
CA LYS A 4 4.68 16.01 13.57
C LYS A 4 3.39 15.63 12.85
N ARG A 5 3.25 16.08 11.61
CA ARG A 5 2.11 15.86 10.71
C ARG A 5 2.52 14.86 9.64
N LEU A 6 1.93 13.67 9.68
CA LEU A 6 2.12 12.65 8.65
C LEU A 6 0.97 12.64 7.64
N LEU A 7 1.28 12.42 6.37
CA LEU A 7 0.28 12.03 5.37
C LEU A 7 0.44 10.54 5.04
N LEU A 8 -0.62 9.77 5.26
CA LEU A 8 -0.75 8.42 4.74
C LEU A 8 -1.51 8.46 3.42
N LEU A 9 -0.82 8.16 2.33
CA LEU A 9 -1.41 8.08 0.99
C LEU A 9 -1.64 6.62 0.61
N LEU A 10 -2.90 6.25 0.40
CA LEU A 10 -3.29 4.85 0.19
C LEU A 10 -3.63 4.57 -1.27
N LYS A 11 -3.25 3.39 -1.78
CA LYS A 11 -3.91 2.83 -2.97
C LYS A 11 -5.39 2.56 -2.61
N PRO A 12 -6.36 2.91 -3.48
CA PRO A 12 -7.75 2.52 -3.28
C PRO A 12 -7.89 0.99 -3.39
N PHE A 13 -8.96 0.47 -2.79
CA PHE A 13 -9.35 -0.91 -3.04
C PHE A 13 -9.92 -1.00 -4.44
N ASP A 14 -9.34 -1.87 -5.26
CA ASP A 14 -9.94 -2.23 -6.53
C ASP A 14 -11.32 -2.84 -6.24
N ALA A 15 -12.35 -2.46 -7.01
CA ALA A 15 -13.71 -2.94 -6.79
C ALA A 15 -13.70 -4.47 -6.91
N TYR A 16 -13.93 -5.17 -5.80
CA TYR A 16 -14.09 -6.61 -5.82
C TYR A 16 -15.50 -6.93 -6.32
N PRO A 17 -15.65 -7.63 -7.45
CA PRO A 17 -16.96 -7.95 -7.97
C PRO A 17 -17.50 -9.19 -7.24
N SER A 18 -17.98 -8.98 -6.02
CA SER A 18 -18.58 -10.03 -5.18
C SER A 18 -19.72 -10.78 -5.90
N HIS A 19 -20.48 -10.06 -6.73
CA HIS A 19 -21.52 -10.64 -7.59
C HIS A 19 -20.95 -11.52 -8.72
N GLU A 20 -19.80 -11.16 -9.29
CA GLU A 20 -19.17 -11.98 -10.34
C GLU A 20 -18.60 -13.28 -9.76
N LEU A 21 -18.10 -13.28 -8.51
CA LEU A 21 -17.64 -14.52 -7.88
C LEU A 21 -18.79 -15.53 -7.72
N ALA A 22 -19.98 -15.08 -7.30
CA ALA A 22 -21.15 -15.94 -7.18
C ALA A 22 -21.60 -16.49 -8.54
N ALA A 23 -21.66 -15.64 -9.56
CA ALA A 23 -22.04 -16.03 -10.92
C ALA A 23 -21.02 -16.98 -11.57
N VAL A 24 -19.72 -16.70 -11.41
CA VAL A 24 -18.64 -17.52 -11.95
C VAL A 24 -18.53 -18.85 -11.22
N SER A 25 -18.84 -18.91 -9.92
CA SER A 25 -18.91 -20.17 -9.16
C SER A 25 -20.02 -21.10 -9.65
N SER A 26 -21.09 -20.55 -10.24
CA SER A 26 -22.14 -21.33 -10.92
C SER A 26 -21.75 -21.75 -12.34
N SER A 27 -20.70 -21.18 -12.92
CA SER A 27 -20.13 -21.58 -14.21
C SER A 27 -18.96 -22.55 -14.01
N ASN A 28 -18.76 -23.51 -14.91
CA ASN A 28 -17.59 -24.41 -14.86
C ASN A 28 -16.27 -23.74 -15.29
N ASN A 29 -16.18 -22.40 -15.31
CA ASN A 29 -14.99 -21.68 -15.76
C ASN A 29 -13.93 -21.60 -14.65
N ARG A 30 -13.13 -22.67 -14.52
CA ARG A 30 -12.07 -22.77 -13.50
C ARG A 30 -11.05 -21.63 -13.57
N LYS A 31 -10.65 -21.20 -14.77
CA LYS A 31 -9.65 -20.13 -14.95
C LYS A 31 -10.15 -18.79 -14.41
N ALA A 32 -11.39 -18.42 -14.73
CA ALA A 32 -12.01 -17.20 -14.20
C ALA A 32 -12.11 -17.24 -12.67
N LEU A 33 -12.47 -18.39 -12.09
CA LEU A 33 -12.52 -18.56 -10.64
C LEU A 33 -11.14 -18.40 -9.99
N GLN A 34 -10.08 -18.93 -10.61
CA GLN A 34 -8.70 -18.77 -10.11
C GLN A 34 -8.26 -17.30 -10.12
N VAL A 35 -8.51 -16.57 -11.21
CA VAL A 35 -8.21 -15.14 -11.32
C VAL A 35 -8.97 -14.33 -10.26
N LEU A 36 -10.28 -14.57 -10.08
CA LEU A 36 -11.07 -13.87 -9.07
C LEU A 36 -10.58 -14.12 -7.65
N ARG A 37 -10.21 -15.36 -7.32
CA ARG A 37 -9.61 -15.71 -6.02
C ARG A 37 -8.27 -15.00 -5.82
N PHE A 38 -7.45 -14.93 -6.85
CA PHE A 38 -6.18 -14.22 -6.82
C PHE A 38 -6.38 -12.71 -6.58
N LEU A 39 -7.31 -12.07 -7.30
CA LEU A 39 -7.65 -10.66 -7.09
C LEU A 39 -8.20 -10.39 -5.68
N TYR A 40 -9.00 -11.33 -5.15
CA TYR A 40 -9.49 -11.24 -3.77
C TYR A 40 -8.35 -11.27 -2.75
N ASP A 41 -7.40 -12.21 -2.91
CA ASP A 41 -6.23 -12.31 -2.05
C ASP A 41 -5.41 -11.01 -2.06
N ARG A 42 -5.14 -10.45 -3.24
CA ARG A 42 -4.45 -9.16 -3.38
C ARG A 42 -5.14 -8.03 -2.62
N MET A 43 -6.46 -7.93 -2.73
CA MET A 43 -7.25 -6.96 -1.99
C MET A 43 -7.11 -7.17 -0.46
N LEU A 44 -7.18 -8.42 0.00
CA LEU A 44 -7.04 -8.75 1.43
C LEU A 44 -5.64 -8.44 1.96
N VAL A 45 -4.59 -8.84 1.24
CA VAL A 45 -3.19 -8.57 1.59
C VAL A 45 -2.96 -7.06 1.70
N HIS A 46 -3.42 -6.29 0.71
CA HIS A 46 -3.33 -4.83 0.73
C HIS A 46 -4.08 -4.21 1.93
N ARG A 47 -5.31 -4.66 2.19
CA ARG A 47 -6.11 -4.20 3.35
C ARG A 47 -5.41 -4.48 4.68
N ASN A 48 -4.85 -5.67 4.82
CA ASN A 48 -4.11 -6.07 6.02
C ASN A 48 -2.85 -5.22 6.21
N ALA A 49 -2.11 -4.94 5.12
CA ALA A 49 -0.95 -4.05 5.16
C ALA A 49 -1.31 -2.63 5.60
N ILE A 50 -2.42 -2.05 5.08
CA ILE A 50 -2.93 -0.74 5.52
C ILE A 50 -3.22 -0.76 7.02
N ASN A 51 -3.96 -1.75 7.50
CA ASN A 51 -4.35 -1.86 8.91
C ASN A 51 -3.12 -1.99 9.81
N PHE A 52 -2.16 -2.84 9.42
CA PHE A 52 -0.92 -3.03 10.14
C PHE A 52 -0.12 -1.73 10.29
N CYS A 53 0.11 -1.01 9.19
CA CYS A 53 0.84 0.25 9.20
C CYS A 53 0.13 1.32 10.04
N ARG A 54 -1.20 1.45 9.91
CA ARG A 54 -2.00 2.39 10.71
C ARG A 54 -1.91 2.07 12.20
N ASN A 55 -2.00 0.80 12.58
CA ASN A 55 -1.90 0.38 13.98
C ASN A 55 -0.55 0.74 14.59
N ILE A 56 0.55 0.57 13.85
CA ILE A 56 1.89 0.98 14.31
C ILE A 56 1.95 2.49 14.56
N LEU A 57 1.40 3.30 13.66
CA LEU A 57 1.42 4.76 13.77
C LEU A 57 0.53 5.28 14.90
N MET A 58 -0.66 4.68 15.08
CA MET A 58 -1.58 5.04 16.17
C MET A 58 -0.99 4.78 17.56
N LYS A 59 -0.29 3.66 17.76
CA LYS A 59 0.38 3.31 19.03
C LYS A 59 1.44 4.34 19.47
N LYS A 60 1.86 5.24 18.58
CA LYS A 60 2.91 6.23 18.84
C LYS A 60 2.37 7.67 18.91
N ALA A 61 1.05 7.86 19.01
CA ALA A 61 0.40 9.17 19.14
C ALA A 61 0.78 10.18 18.03
N VAL A 62 1.05 9.68 16.82
CA VAL A 62 1.39 10.53 15.67
C VAL A 62 0.12 11.07 15.03
N ASN A 63 0.07 12.38 14.79
CA ASN A 63 -1.01 12.98 14.01
C ASN A 63 -0.84 12.58 12.54
N SER A 64 -1.75 11.74 12.04
CA SER A 64 -1.72 11.27 10.65
C SER A 64 -3.02 11.58 9.93
N ARG A 65 -2.92 12.27 8.79
CA ARG A 65 -4.01 12.44 7.83
C ARG A 65 -3.96 11.26 6.86
N VAL A 66 -5.08 10.59 6.63
CA VAL A 66 -5.18 9.46 5.70
C VAL A 66 -5.99 9.89 4.49
N VAL A 67 -5.46 9.67 3.29
CA VAL A 67 -6.07 10.04 2.01
C VAL A 67 -5.85 8.91 1.01
N PHE A 68 -6.85 8.59 0.18
CA PHE A 68 -6.64 7.72 -0.97
C PHE A 68 -6.05 8.52 -2.12
N ARG A 69 -5.14 7.91 -2.89
CA ARG A 69 -4.51 8.58 -4.04
C ARG A 69 -5.51 9.03 -5.12
N SER A 70 -6.69 8.42 -5.18
CA SER A 70 -7.81 8.83 -6.07
C SER A 70 -8.43 10.17 -5.66
N ASP A 71 -8.34 10.50 -4.37
CA ASP A 71 -9.02 11.65 -3.77
C ASP A 71 -8.04 12.84 -3.63
N LEU A 72 -6.77 12.63 -3.98
CA LEU A 72 -5.73 13.63 -3.92
C LEU A 72 -5.70 14.43 -5.22
N SER A 73 -6.27 15.64 -5.18
CA SER A 73 -6.30 16.59 -6.31
C SER A 73 -5.42 17.80 -6.11
N GLN A 74 -4.95 18.04 -4.88
CA GLN A 74 -4.17 19.21 -4.50
C GLN A 74 -2.72 18.81 -4.23
N PRO A 75 -1.75 19.72 -4.47
CA PRO A 75 -0.36 19.52 -4.07
C PRO A 75 -0.25 19.17 -2.58
N ILE A 76 0.68 18.28 -2.25
CA ILE A 76 0.99 17.91 -0.88
C ILE A 76 1.94 18.97 -0.31
N HIS A 77 1.45 19.67 0.71
CA HIS A 77 2.21 20.62 1.50
C HIS A 77 1.96 20.35 2.99
N ASP A 78 2.67 21.07 3.87
CA ASP A 78 2.36 21.10 5.30
C ASP A 78 2.44 19.75 6.04
N VAL A 79 3.32 18.86 5.60
CA VAL A 79 3.59 17.59 6.30
C VAL A 79 5.08 17.35 6.41
N ASP A 80 5.48 16.64 7.47
CA ASP A 80 6.89 16.35 7.74
C ASP A 80 7.38 15.11 6.99
N LEU A 81 6.44 14.25 6.56
CA LEU A 81 6.70 13.01 5.84
C LEU A 81 5.41 12.51 5.18
N VAL A 82 5.55 12.04 3.95
CA VAL A 82 4.52 11.26 3.25
C VAL A 82 4.87 9.77 3.35
N ILE A 83 3.90 8.95 3.73
CA ILE A 83 4.02 7.49 3.70
C ILE A 83 3.01 6.96 2.69
N THR A 84 3.49 6.36 1.62
CA THR A 84 2.61 5.74 0.60
C THR A 84 2.45 4.26 0.89
N ILE A 85 1.22 3.75 0.95
CA ILE A 85 0.93 2.32 1.12
C ILE A 85 0.29 1.81 -0.16
N GLY A 86 1.03 0.99 -0.91
CA GLY A 86 0.65 0.55 -2.24
C GLY A 86 1.80 -0.15 -2.95
N GLY A 87 2.04 0.19 -4.21
CA GLY A 87 3.25 -0.22 -4.94
C GLY A 87 3.99 1.00 -5.48
N ASP A 88 4.91 0.79 -6.42
CA ASP A 88 5.68 1.87 -7.04
C ASP A 88 4.78 2.92 -7.71
N GLY A 89 3.68 2.49 -8.34
CA GLY A 89 2.71 3.40 -8.95
C GLY A 89 2.01 4.33 -7.95
N THR A 90 1.86 3.92 -6.69
CA THR A 90 1.31 4.78 -5.63
C THR A 90 2.33 5.84 -5.23
N LEU A 91 3.60 5.46 -5.11
CA LEU A 91 4.69 6.38 -4.79
C LEU A 91 4.91 7.40 -5.92
N LEU A 92 4.97 6.93 -7.16
CA LEU A 92 5.10 7.80 -8.34
C LEU A 92 3.95 8.79 -8.44
N GLN A 93 2.71 8.34 -8.19
CA GLN A 93 1.57 9.27 -8.19
C GLN A 93 1.69 10.33 -7.10
N ALA A 94 2.21 9.99 -5.92
CA ALA A 94 2.50 10.97 -4.88
C ALA A 94 3.53 12.00 -5.36
N SER A 95 4.59 11.56 -6.04
CA SER A 95 5.67 12.45 -6.50
C SER A 95 5.20 13.55 -7.46
N HIS A 96 4.14 13.32 -8.25
CA HIS A 96 3.57 14.35 -9.11
C HIS A 96 2.93 15.52 -8.35
N LEU A 97 2.61 15.31 -7.07
CA LEU A 97 1.96 16.30 -6.21
C LEU A 97 2.87 16.76 -5.07
N MET A 98 4.12 16.29 -5.02
CA MET A 98 5.10 16.66 -4.01
C MET A 98 6.17 17.58 -4.60
N ASN A 99 6.75 18.42 -3.75
CA ASN A 99 8.00 19.11 -4.04
C ASN A 99 9.18 18.34 -3.40
N ASP A 100 10.40 18.85 -3.60
CA ASP A 100 11.65 18.26 -3.10
C ASP A 100 11.90 18.48 -1.59
N SER A 101 11.05 19.25 -0.91
CA SER A 101 11.22 19.58 0.51
C SER A 101 10.66 18.54 1.47
N ILE A 102 9.76 17.67 1.01
CA ILE A 102 9.05 16.70 1.85
C ILE A 102 9.58 15.30 1.54
N PRO A 103 10.14 14.56 2.52
CA PRO A 103 10.55 13.18 2.29
C PRO A 103 9.33 12.28 2.05
N VAL A 104 9.55 11.21 1.27
CA VAL A 104 8.55 10.17 1.00
C VAL A 104 9.09 8.80 1.42
N LEU A 105 8.24 8.00 2.06
CA LEU A 105 8.50 6.60 2.38
C LEU A 105 7.50 5.71 1.63
N GLY A 106 8.00 4.92 0.68
CA GLY A 106 7.21 3.89 0.01
C GLY A 106 7.11 2.60 0.82
N VAL A 107 5.88 2.13 1.05
CA VAL A 107 5.58 0.82 1.65
C VAL A 107 4.87 -0.03 0.60
N ASN A 108 5.55 -1.07 0.14
CA ASN A 108 4.99 -2.07 -0.75
C ASN A 108 4.02 -2.97 0.03
N SER A 109 2.73 -2.75 -0.19
CA SER A 109 1.65 -3.43 0.52
C SER A 109 1.30 -4.81 -0.06
N ASP A 110 1.74 -5.09 -1.28
CA ASP A 110 1.40 -6.30 -2.03
C ASP A 110 2.61 -6.74 -2.87
N PRO A 111 3.72 -7.15 -2.21
CA PRO A 111 4.95 -7.52 -2.90
C PRO A 111 4.78 -8.78 -3.74
N THR A 112 5.46 -8.84 -4.88
CA THR A 112 5.48 -10.04 -5.73
C THR A 112 5.97 -11.26 -4.95
N ARG A 113 5.23 -12.35 -5.10
CA ARG A 113 5.51 -13.66 -4.49
C ARG A 113 6.00 -14.61 -5.58
N PRO A 114 7.30 -14.97 -5.61
CA PRO A 114 7.86 -15.77 -6.70
C PRO A 114 7.17 -17.13 -6.88
N ASP A 115 6.76 -17.75 -5.77
CA ASP A 115 6.02 -19.01 -5.73
C ASP A 115 4.64 -18.92 -6.42
N GLU A 116 3.93 -17.79 -6.25
CA GLU A 116 2.67 -17.55 -6.96
C GLU A 116 2.91 -17.33 -8.46
N VAL A 117 3.95 -16.58 -8.83
CA VAL A 117 4.30 -16.34 -10.24
C VAL A 117 4.64 -17.65 -10.94
N GLU A 118 5.49 -18.47 -10.35
CA GLU A 118 5.84 -19.78 -10.90
C GLU A 118 4.59 -20.64 -11.10
N LYS A 119 3.74 -20.71 -10.07
CA LYS A 119 2.52 -21.53 -10.07
C LYS A 119 1.48 -21.12 -11.11
N PHE A 120 1.29 -19.82 -11.34
CA PHE A 120 0.18 -19.32 -12.15
C PHE A 120 0.60 -18.77 -13.52
N SER A 121 1.89 -18.71 -13.83
CA SER A 121 2.45 -18.08 -15.05
C SER A 121 1.82 -18.54 -16.37
N GLU A 122 1.42 -19.81 -16.48
CA GLU A 122 0.78 -20.35 -17.69
C GLU A 122 -0.70 -19.95 -17.82
N GLU A 123 -1.34 -19.59 -16.70
CA GLU A 123 -2.75 -19.24 -16.67
C GLU A 123 -2.97 -17.73 -16.81
N PHE A 124 -2.29 -16.93 -15.99
CA PHE A 124 -2.43 -15.48 -15.95
C PHE A 124 -1.21 -14.82 -15.33
N ASP A 125 -1.09 -13.51 -15.51
CA ASP A 125 -0.06 -12.72 -14.86
C ASP A 125 -0.32 -12.58 -13.35
N ALA A 126 0.39 -13.37 -12.55
CA ALA A 126 0.35 -13.32 -11.09
C ALA A 126 1.37 -12.35 -10.49
N THR A 127 2.04 -11.53 -11.29
CA THR A 127 2.97 -10.53 -10.76
C THR A 127 2.21 -9.50 -9.91
N ARG A 128 2.82 -9.16 -8.76
CA ARG A 128 2.36 -8.08 -7.91
C ARG A 128 3.32 -6.90 -8.03
N SER A 129 3.34 -5.98 -7.08
CA SER A 129 4.30 -4.87 -7.14
C SER A 129 5.69 -5.39 -6.75
N THR A 130 6.72 -5.18 -7.57
CA THR A 130 8.10 -5.46 -7.16
C THR A 130 8.55 -4.49 -6.06
N GLY A 131 8.16 -3.21 -6.15
CA GLY A 131 8.47 -2.23 -5.13
C GLY A 131 9.89 -1.68 -5.22
N TYR A 132 10.40 -1.44 -6.42
CA TYR A 132 11.76 -0.90 -6.64
C TYR A 132 11.97 0.47 -5.97
N LEU A 133 10.90 1.25 -5.83
CA LEU A 133 10.90 2.57 -5.20
C LEU A 133 10.45 2.50 -3.74
N CYS A 134 9.95 1.35 -3.28
CA CYS A 134 9.47 1.16 -1.92
C CYS A 134 10.62 0.75 -1.01
N ALA A 135 10.80 1.46 0.10
CA ALA A 135 11.84 1.15 1.07
C ALA A 135 11.42 0.12 2.13
N ALA A 136 10.12 -0.22 2.17
CA ALA A 136 9.56 -1.15 3.14
C ALA A 136 8.47 -2.03 2.52
N THR A 137 8.15 -3.14 3.19
CA THR A 137 6.90 -3.88 3.07
C THR A 137 6.15 -3.80 4.40
N ALA A 138 4.95 -4.38 4.50
CA ALA A 138 4.27 -4.51 5.79
C ALA A 138 5.16 -5.21 6.84
N ASP A 139 5.90 -6.25 6.46
CA ASP A 139 6.67 -7.08 7.38
C ASP A 139 7.84 -6.36 8.07
N ASN A 140 8.44 -5.36 7.38
CA ASN A 140 9.58 -4.62 7.90
C ASN A 140 9.30 -3.14 8.18
N PHE A 141 8.05 -2.69 8.00
CA PHE A 141 7.66 -1.29 8.19
C PHE A 141 8.04 -0.75 9.57
N GLU A 142 7.85 -1.54 10.63
CA GLU A 142 8.22 -1.14 11.98
C GLU A 142 9.73 -0.92 12.15
N GLN A 143 10.55 -1.71 11.43
CA GLN A 143 12.01 -1.65 11.50
C GLN A 143 12.57 -0.50 10.65
N VAL A 144 12.05 -0.28 9.44
CA VAL A 144 12.46 0.84 8.57
C VAL A 144 12.14 2.19 9.22
N ARG A 145 11.07 2.26 10.01
CA ARG A 145 10.76 3.40 10.88
C ARG A 145 11.90 3.73 11.87
N VAL A 146 12.64 2.73 12.37
CA VAL A 146 13.79 2.94 13.29
C VAL A 146 14.97 3.61 12.59
N ARG A 147 15.04 3.60 11.26
CA ARG A 147 16.07 4.32 10.48
C ARG A 147 15.67 5.75 10.14
N LEU A 148 14.37 6.07 10.12
CA LEU A 148 13.86 7.44 9.94
C LEU A 148 13.88 8.26 11.23
N LYS A 149 14.83 7.99 12.14
CA LYS A 149 14.95 8.67 13.44
C LYS A 149 14.83 10.19 13.36
N PRO A 150 15.48 10.98 12.49
CA PRO A 150 15.24 12.43 12.46
C PRO A 150 13.77 12.82 12.22
N TYR A 151 12.99 11.98 11.51
CA TYR A 151 11.56 12.15 11.27
C TYR A 151 10.67 11.51 12.35
N PHE A 152 11.14 10.50 13.10
CA PHE A 152 10.36 9.81 14.14
C PHE A 152 10.87 9.95 15.61
N CYS A 153 12.06 10.50 15.86
CA CYS A 153 12.73 10.56 17.18
C CYS A 153 12.15 11.57 18.18
N LEU A 154 11.14 12.34 17.78
CA LEU A 154 10.42 13.24 18.70
C LEU A 154 9.11 12.61 19.21
N LEU A 155 8.95 11.29 19.06
CA LEU A 155 7.78 10.51 19.50
C LEU A 155 8.04 9.68 20.76
N VAL A 156 9.09 10.01 21.52
CA VAL A 156 9.30 9.59 22.91
C VAL A 156 9.58 10.84 23.72
#